data_AF-A0A848C0I8-F1
#
_entry.id   AF-A0A848C0I8-F1
#
_cell.length_a   1.000
_cell.length_b   1.000
_cell.length_c   1.000
_cell.angle_alpha   90.00
_cell.angle_beta   90.00
_cell.angle_gamma   90.00
#
_symmetry.space_group_name_H-M   'P 1'
#
loop_
_entity.id
_entity.type
_entity.pdbx_description
1 polymer ?
#
loop_
_entity_poly.entity_id
_entity_poly.type
_entity_poly.pdbx_seq_one_letter_code
_entity_poly.pdbx_strand_id
1 'polypeptide(L)'
;MEQNFQEIAKELMKGAYDLHTHTEPSAFNRALDDFELILEAEKYGMAGVMIKSHYEPTQSRANLVNKKLNSSTRAFGGTVLNWPNGGLNPYAVENSLKNGAIIVWMPTRDSKNCLRYGDMPGDFFKR
;
A
#
# COMPACT_ATOMS: atom_id res chain seq x y z
N MET A 1 11.93 32.52 16.28
CA MET A 1 10.80 31.58 16.18
C MET A 1 11.33 30.33 15.49
N GLU A 2 11.83 29.37 16.26
CA GLU A 2 12.03 28.03 15.73
C GLU A 2 10.65 27.45 15.50
N GLN A 3 10.28 27.26 14.24
CA GLN A 3 9.05 26.56 13.90
C GLN A 3 9.16 25.13 14.41
N ASN A 4 8.20 24.71 15.24
CA ASN A 4 8.08 23.32 15.65
C ASN A 4 7.64 22.49 14.44
N PHE A 5 8.60 21.92 13.70
CA PHE A 5 8.34 21.13 12.51
C PHE A 5 7.38 19.95 12.77
N GLN A 6 7.29 19.44 13.99
CA GLN A 6 6.36 18.37 14.34
C GLN A 6 4.90 18.83 14.35
N GLU A 7 4.63 20.05 14.84
CA GLU A 7 3.28 20.63 14.82
C GLU A 7 2.85 20.92 13.39
N ILE A 8 3.75 21.50 12.58
CA ILE A 8 3.49 21.76 11.16
C ILE A 8 3.19 20.44 10.43
N ALA A 9 3.98 19.40 10.66
CA ALA A 9 3.74 18.10 10.04
C ALA A 9 2.37 17.52 10.42
N LYS A 10 1.96 17.62 11.68
CA LYS A 10 0.63 17.18 12.14
C LYS A 10 -0.51 17.95 11.49
N GLU A 11 -0.37 19.26 11.33
CA GLU A 11 -1.39 20.06 10.63
C GLU A 11 -1.48 19.69 9.14
N LEU A 12 -0.35 19.43 8.48
CA LEU A 12 -0.33 19.00 7.08
C LEU A 12 -0.95 17.61 6.85
N MET A 13 -1.02 16.75 7.86
CA MET A 13 -1.67 15.44 7.74
C MET A 13 -3.20 15.52 7.68
N LYS A 14 -3.81 16.59 8.20
CA LYS A 14 -5.27 16.73 8.19
C LYS A 14 -5.80 16.80 6.76
N GLY A 15 -6.65 15.85 6.39
CA GLY A 15 -7.18 15.71 5.04
C GLY A 15 -6.19 15.13 4.02
N ALA A 16 -4.97 14.76 4.44
CA ALA A 16 -3.97 14.20 3.54
C ALA A 16 -4.23 12.73 3.21
N TYR A 17 -3.50 12.25 2.20
CA TYR A 17 -3.48 10.85 1.79
C TYR A 17 -2.05 10.31 1.84
N ASP A 18 -1.82 9.19 2.52
CA ASP A 18 -0.60 8.38 2.33
C ASP A 18 -0.83 7.40 1.18
N LEU A 19 -0.03 7.51 0.12
CA LEU A 19 -0.22 6.73 -1.10
C LEU A 19 0.66 5.47 -1.18
N HIS A 20 1.46 5.17 -0.15
CA HIS A 20 2.32 3.99 -0.18
C HIS A 20 2.62 3.48 1.24
N THR A 21 1.75 2.63 1.76
CA THR A 21 1.97 1.95 3.04
C THR A 21 1.98 0.43 2.88
N HIS A 22 2.84 -0.26 3.61
CA HIS A 22 2.96 -1.72 3.62
C HIS A 22 2.45 -2.29 4.94
N THR A 23 1.39 -3.09 4.90
CA THR A 23 0.71 -3.66 6.07
C THR A 23 0.57 -5.17 6.02
N GLU A 24 0.41 -5.81 7.18
CA GLU A 24 -0.02 -7.19 7.30
C GLU A 24 -1.48 -7.36 6.81
N PRO A 25 -1.85 -8.53 6.26
CA PRO A 25 -1.01 -9.69 5.99
C PRO A 25 0.01 -9.45 4.87
N SER A 26 1.23 -9.92 5.05
CA SER A 26 2.32 -9.85 4.08
C SER A 26 3.27 -11.04 4.25
N ALA A 27 4.07 -11.33 3.23
CA ALA A 27 5.13 -12.31 3.36
C ALA A 27 6.36 -11.82 4.15
N PHE A 28 6.33 -10.56 4.57
CA PHE A 28 7.38 -9.89 5.31
C PHE A 28 6.73 -9.19 6.48
N ASN A 29 7.34 -9.28 7.66
CA ASN A 29 6.83 -8.58 8.83
C ASN A 29 6.64 -7.08 8.55
N ARG A 30 5.43 -6.58 8.83
CA ARG A 30 5.05 -5.17 8.80
C ARG A 30 4.72 -4.69 10.20
N ALA A 31 4.81 -3.37 10.38
CA ALA A 31 4.56 -2.74 11.66
C ALA A 31 3.08 -2.73 12.06
N LEU A 32 2.19 -2.74 11.06
CA LEU A 32 0.74 -2.57 11.23
C LEU A 32 -0.01 -3.55 10.33
N ASP A 33 -1.19 -3.97 10.73
CA ASP A 33 -2.21 -4.52 9.83
C ASP A 33 -3.06 -3.41 9.16
N ASP A 34 -3.98 -3.80 8.27
CA ASP A 34 -4.82 -2.85 7.52
C ASP A 34 -5.78 -2.04 8.41
N PHE A 35 -6.25 -2.60 9.52
CA PHE A 35 -7.15 -1.91 10.45
C PHE A 35 -6.37 -0.94 11.33
N GLU A 36 -5.22 -1.38 11.86
CA GLU A 36 -4.32 -0.55 12.66
C GLU A 36 -3.86 0.68 11.87
N LEU A 37 -3.51 0.52 10.59
CA LEU A 37 -3.15 1.63 9.72
C LEU A 37 -4.26 2.69 9.63
N ILE A 38 -5.51 2.27 9.41
CA ILE A 38 -6.63 3.21 9.31
C ILE A 38 -6.88 3.92 10.64
N LEU A 39 -6.86 3.18 11.75
CA LEU A 39 -7.05 3.74 13.08
C LEU A 39 -5.93 4.73 13.46
N GLU A 40 -4.70 4.49 13.03
CA GLU A 40 -3.59 5.42 13.24
C GLU A 40 -3.73 6.68 12.38
N ALA A 41 -4.02 6.53 11.09
CA ALA A 41 -4.21 7.64 10.16
C ALA A 41 -5.40 8.55 10.59
N GLU A 42 -6.48 7.96 11.09
CA GLU A 42 -7.63 8.69 11.62
C GLU A 42 -7.27 9.56 12.83
N LYS A 43 -6.40 9.08 13.73
CA LYS A 43 -5.92 9.89 14.87
C LYS A 43 -5.22 11.17 14.44
N TYR A 44 -4.64 11.19 13.24
CA TYR A 44 -4.00 12.36 12.64
C TYR A 44 -4.90 13.14 11.67
N GLY A 45 -6.18 12.75 11.56
CA GLY A 45 -7.16 13.42 10.72
C GLY A 45 -6.94 13.23 9.22
N MET A 46 -6.23 12.17 8.81
CA MET A 46 -6.00 11.88 7.40
C MET A 46 -7.30 11.48 6.69
N ALA A 47 -7.43 11.83 5.41
CA ALA A 47 -8.59 11.46 4.61
C ALA A 47 -8.48 10.04 4.03
N GLY A 48 -7.27 9.52 3.84
CA GLY A 48 -7.10 8.16 3.37
C GLY A 48 -5.67 7.63 3.36
N VAL A 49 -5.57 6.33 3.12
CA VAL A 49 -4.29 5.60 3.04
C VAL A 49 -4.36 4.54 1.94
N MET A 50 -3.22 4.26 1.32
CA MET A 50 -3.07 3.26 0.28
C MET A 50 -2.30 2.05 0.81
N ILE A 51 -3.00 0.92 0.87
CA ILE A 51 -2.38 -0.36 1.16
C ILE A 51 -1.68 -0.83 -0.11
N LYS A 52 -0.35 -0.97 -0.06
CA LYS A 52 0.47 -1.44 -1.16
C LYS A 52 1.19 -2.72 -0.75
N SER A 53 1.13 -3.73 -1.61
CA SER A 53 1.97 -4.92 -1.50
C SER A 53 2.76 -5.16 -2.77
N HIS A 54 3.95 -5.71 -2.62
CA HIS A 54 4.78 -6.09 -3.76
C HIS A 54 4.25 -7.34 -4.46
N TYR A 55 3.50 -8.20 -3.79
CA TYR A 55 3.28 -9.57 -4.26
C TYR A 55 1.82 -10.00 -4.30
N GLU A 56 0.93 -9.25 -3.65
CA GLU A 56 -0.51 -9.49 -3.71
C GLU A 56 -1.29 -8.21 -4.06
N PRO A 57 -2.43 -8.32 -4.76
CA PRO A 57 -3.33 -7.18 -4.95
C PRO A 57 -4.02 -6.82 -3.63
N THR A 58 -4.20 -5.53 -3.37
CA THR A 58 -4.67 -5.03 -2.06
C THR A 58 -6.05 -4.39 -2.10
N GLN A 59 -6.67 -4.23 -3.27
CA GLN A 59 -8.01 -3.64 -3.40
C GLN A 59 -9.07 -4.40 -2.60
N SER A 60 -9.01 -5.73 -2.58
CA SER A 60 -9.96 -6.56 -1.82
C SER A 60 -9.82 -6.34 -0.31
N ARG A 61 -8.59 -6.16 0.18
CA ARG A 61 -8.30 -5.85 1.59
C ARG A 61 -8.85 -4.47 1.97
N ALA A 62 -8.54 -3.45 1.18
CA ALA A 62 -9.06 -2.09 1.38
C ALA A 62 -10.60 -2.05 1.41
N ASN A 63 -11.26 -2.75 0.48
CA ASN A 63 -12.72 -2.84 0.46
C ASN A 63 -13.30 -3.51 1.70
N LEU A 64 -12.65 -4.56 2.22
CA LEU A 64 -13.10 -5.24 3.43
C LEU A 64 -12.93 -4.36 4.66
N VAL A 65 -11.81 -3.64 4.81
CA VAL A 65 -11.61 -2.71 5.91
C VAL A 65 -12.65 -1.59 5.88
N ASN A 66 -12.84 -0.93 4.74
CA ASN A 66 -13.87 0.12 4.59
C ASN A 66 -15.30 -0.38 4.87
N LYS A 67 -15.59 -1.67 4.60
CA LYS A 67 -16.90 -2.26 4.89
C LYS A 67 -17.09 -2.56 6.38
N LYS A 68 -16.01 -2.87 7.09
CA LYS A 68 -16.06 -3.36 8.47
C LYS A 68 -15.81 -2.26 9.50
N LEU A 69 -14.97 -1.30 9.16
CA LEU A 69 -14.58 -0.20 10.03
C LEU A 69 -15.31 1.07 9.61
N ASN A 70 -16.05 1.66 10.54
CA ASN A 70 -16.69 2.96 10.34
C ASN A 70 -15.71 4.07 10.73
N SER A 71 -14.73 4.34 9.87
CA SER A 71 -13.70 5.38 10.05
C SER A 71 -13.92 6.55 9.11
N SER A 72 -13.49 7.74 9.53
CA SER A 72 -13.41 8.94 8.68
C SER A 72 -12.27 8.86 7.66
N THR A 73 -11.26 8.04 7.92
CA THR A 73 -10.17 7.74 6.98
C THR A 73 -10.54 6.56 6.09
N ARG A 74 -10.29 6.68 4.79
CA ARG A 74 -10.61 5.64 3.81
C ARG A 74 -9.40 4.83 3.37
N ALA A 75 -9.53 3.51 3.35
CA ALA A 75 -8.52 2.61 2.78
C ALA A 75 -8.64 2.55 1.26
N PHE A 76 -7.52 2.53 0.56
CA PHE A 76 -7.43 2.26 -0.87
C PHE A 76 -6.44 1.13 -1.12
N GLY A 77 -6.60 0.46 -2.26
CA GLY A 77 -5.69 -0.59 -2.67
C GLY A 77 -5.29 -0.47 -4.14
N GLY A 78 -4.34 -1.29 -4.54
CA GLY A 78 -3.81 -1.34 -5.88
C GLY A 78 -3.17 -2.69 -6.20
N THR A 79 -2.46 -2.73 -7.32
CA THR A 79 -1.74 -3.94 -7.75
C THR A 79 -0.38 -3.59 -8.31
N VAL A 80 0.63 -4.39 -7.97
CA VAL A 80 2.00 -4.25 -8.48
C VAL A 80 2.26 -5.37 -9.47
N LEU A 81 2.76 -5.03 -10.65
CA LEU A 81 3.00 -5.97 -11.76
C LEU A 81 4.29 -6.80 -11.61
N ASN A 82 4.57 -7.28 -10.39
CA ASN A 82 5.61 -8.26 -10.12
C ASN A 82 5.18 -9.67 -10.55
N TRP A 83 6.12 -10.61 -10.63
CA TRP A 83 5.89 -11.97 -11.13
C TRP A 83 4.83 -12.76 -10.36
N PRO A 84 4.69 -12.65 -9.02
CA PRO A 84 3.58 -13.31 -8.32
C PRO A 84 2.19 -12.85 -8.76
N ASN A 85 2.08 -11.66 -9.35
CA ASN A 85 0.86 -11.15 -9.99
C ASN A 85 0.83 -11.39 -11.51
N GLY A 86 1.77 -12.18 -12.05
CA GLY A 86 1.89 -12.52 -13.47
C GLY A 86 2.77 -11.56 -14.29
N GLY A 87 3.49 -10.62 -13.65
CA GLY A 87 4.33 -9.64 -14.36
C GLY A 87 3.52 -8.56 -15.05
N LEU A 88 3.97 -8.09 -16.22
CA LEU A 88 3.24 -7.14 -17.08
C LEU A 88 1.99 -7.81 -17.68
N ASN A 89 0.97 -7.99 -16.83
CA ASN A 89 -0.22 -8.77 -17.11
C ASN A 89 -1.47 -7.87 -17.18
N PRO A 90 -2.00 -7.57 -18.38
CA PRO A 90 -3.17 -6.72 -18.54
C PRO A 90 -4.44 -7.33 -17.94
N TYR A 91 -4.55 -8.66 -17.85
CA TYR A 91 -5.70 -9.32 -17.22
C TYR A 91 -5.72 -9.11 -15.70
N ALA A 92 -4.54 -9.12 -15.07
CA ALA A 92 -4.40 -8.81 -13.65
C ALA A 92 -4.80 -7.34 -13.38
N VAL A 93 -4.38 -6.41 -14.25
CA VAL A 93 -4.78 -4.99 -14.19
C VAL A 93 -6.29 -4.84 -14.27
N GLU A 94 -6.91 -5.38 -15.33
CA GLU A 94 -8.35 -5.28 -15.56
C GLU A 94 -9.16 -5.83 -14.39
N ASN A 95 -8.79 -7.00 -13.87
CA ASN A 95 -9.45 -7.59 -12.72
C ASN A 95 -9.27 -6.73 -11.45
N SER A 96 -8.07 -6.22 -11.19
CA SER A 96 -7.82 -5.35 -10.04
C SER A 96 -8.65 -4.06 -10.10
N LEU A 97 -8.70 -3.39 -11.26
CA LEU A 97 -9.49 -2.17 -11.44
C LEU A 97 -10.98 -2.41 -11.21
N LYS A 98 -11.54 -3.50 -11.76
CA LYS A 98 -12.94 -3.89 -11.51
C LYS A 98 -13.26 -4.15 -10.03
N ASN A 99 -12.26 -4.56 -9.26
CA ASN A 99 -12.39 -4.78 -7.82
C ASN A 99 -12.01 -3.55 -6.97
N GLY A 100 -11.87 -2.36 -7.57
CA GLY A 100 -11.66 -1.11 -6.85
C GLY A 100 -10.20 -0.74 -6.59
N ALA A 101 -9.24 -1.37 -7.28
CA ALA A 101 -7.88 -0.85 -7.33
C ALA A 101 -7.88 0.54 -7.97
N ILE A 102 -7.13 1.49 -7.40
CA ILE A 102 -7.00 2.84 -7.97
C ILE A 102 -5.59 3.16 -8.45
N ILE A 103 -4.60 2.34 -8.07
CA ILE A 103 -3.22 2.45 -8.57
C ILE A 103 -2.75 1.10 -9.10
N VAL A 104 -2.09 1.14 -10.24
CA VAL A 104 -1.35 0.02 -10.84
C VAL A 104 0.12 0.44 -10.89
N TRP A 105 0.98 -0.28 -10.19
CA TRP A 105 2.42 -0.05 -10.24
C TRP A 105 3.08 -0.99 -11.24
N MET A 106 4.07 -0.45 -11.96
CA MET A 106 5.01 -1.24 -12.74
C MET A 106 5.80 -2.21 -11.85
N PRO A 107 6.49 -3.22 -12.43
CA PRO A 107 7.34 -4.12 -11.65
C PRO A 107 8.29 -3.34 -10.75
N THR A 108 8.40 -3.79 -9.50
CA THR A 108 9.28 -3.21 -8.48
C THR A 108 10.47 -4.15 -8.27
N ARG A 109 10.28 -5.18 -7.46
CA ARG A 109 11.27 -6.23 -7.16
C ARG A 109 11.64 -7.02 -8.41
N ASP A 110 10.69 -7.17 -9.33
CA ASP A 110 10.88 -7.89 -10.60
C ASP A 110 11.21 -6.97 -11.77
N SER A 111 11.52 -5.69 -11.49
CA SER A 111 12.08 -4.82 -12.51
C SER A 111 13.51 -5.23 -12.84
N LYS A 112 13.88 -5.11 -14.13
CA LYS A 112 15.26 -5.33 -14.59
C LYS A 112 16.28 -4.50 -13.79
N ASN A 113 15.91 -3.30 -13.37
CA ASN A 113 16.78 -2.46 -12.55
C ASN A 113 17.00 -3.05 -11.16
N CYS A 114 15.94 -3.52 -10.48
CA CYS A 114 16.06 -4.11 -9.16
C CYS A 114 16.89 -5.40 -9.19
N LEU A 115 16.66 -6.27 -10.17
CA LEU A 115 17.37 -7.55 -10.30
C LEU A 115 18.89 -7.39 -10.50
N ARG A 116 19.36 -6.25 -11.05
CA ARG A 116 20.80 -5.97 -11.17
C ARG A 116 21.51 -5.85 -9.81
N TYR A 117 20.77 -5.51 -8.75
CA TYR A 117 21.30 -5.41 -7.40
C TYR A 117 21.24 -6.74 -6.63
N GLY A 118 20.72 -7.80 -7.26
CA GLY A 118 20.59 -9.13 -6.69
C GLY A 118 19.42 -9.30 -5.73
N ASP A 119 19.33 -10.49 -5.14
CA ASP A 119 18.35 -10.85 -4.12
C ASP A 119 18.51 -9.95 -2.88
N MET A 120 17.40 -9.49 -2.30
CA MET A 120 17.41 -8.87 -0.97
C MET A 120 16.81 -9.81 0.09
N PRO A 121 17.11 -9.59 1.38
CA PRO A 121 16.51 -10.34 2.46
C PRO A 121 14.98 -10.43 2.34
N GLY A 122 14.47 -11.66 2.38
CA GLY A 122 13.05 -11.99 2.24
C GLY A 122 12.54 -12.19 0.80
N ASP A 123 13.39 -12.12 -0.22
CA ASP A 123 12.97 -12.57 -1.55
C ASP A 123 12.57 -14.06 -1.55
N PHE A 124 11.42 -14.35 -2.15
CA PHE A 124 10.87 -15.71 -2.23
C PHE A 124 11.65 -16.64 -3.15
N PHE A 125 12.36 -16.08 -4.12
CA PHE A 125 13.10 -16.83 -5.15
C PHE A 125 14.44 -16.15 -5.35
N LYS A 126 15.46 -16.95 -5.64
CA LYS A 126 16.72 -16.42 -6.18
C LYS A 126 16.50 -15.99 -7.63
N ARG A 127 16.84 -14.75 -7.97
CA ARG A 127 16.54 -14.15 -9.28
C ARG A 127 17.76 -13.46 -9.87
#